data_AF-A0A1N6NKQ3-F1
#
_entry.id   AF-A0A1N6NKQ3-F1
#
_cell.length_a   1.000
_cell.length_b   1.000
_cell.length_c   1.000
_cell.angle_alpha   90.00
_cell.angle_beta   90.00
_cell.angle_gamma   90.00
#
_symmetry.space_group_name_H-M   'P 1'
#
loop_
_entity.id
_entity.type
_entity.pdbx_description
1 polymer ?
#
loop_
_entity_poly.entity_id
_entity_poly.type
_entity_poly.pdbx_seq_one_letter_code
_entity_poly.pdbx_strand_id
1 'polypeptide(L)'
;MGDFFHQVPKTVQEHLRRITATSGLPDTGESLELIAQGWLEKRDLFEQRQEEHGLSEVSSFSADEAHGALVLTYSGSLITVGPLAEEGRRVEYTSIGLRQDVPDAATAEATDLTADLAVNDLASFSRGPIHTSSAVFAIALVEEDMDQDEEQELLAGVTQVLARDFVEVNKTLLRE
;
A
#
# COMPACT_ATOMS: atom_id res chain seq x y z
N MET A 1 -9.97 -22.46 14.32
CA MET A 1 -10.26 -22.68 12.89
C MET A 1 -10.40 -21.28 12.34
N GLY A 2 -9.39 -20.80 11.61
CA GLY A 2 -9.37 -19.41 11.14
C GLY A 2 -10.50 -19.17 10.15
N ASP A 3 -11.16 -18.03 10.28
CA ASP A 3 -12.22 -17.55 9.39
C ASP A 3 -11.84 -16.15 8.86
N PHE A 4 -10.53 -15.90 8.73
CA PHE A 4 -9.96 -14.61 8.31
C PHE A 4 -10.14 -14.42 6.81
N PHE A 5 -9.93 -15.46 6.01
CA PHE A 5 -10.08 -15.36 4.56
C PHE A 5 -11.50 -14.95 4.13
N HIS A 6 -12.52 -15.35 4.89
CA HIS A 6 -13.90 -14.97 4.63
C HIS A 6 -14.20 -13.49 4.93
N GLN A 7 -13.41 -12.86 5.80
CA GLN A 7 -13.53 -11.44 6.15
C GLN A 7 -12.82 -10.52 5.14
N VAL A 8 -11.86 -11.05 4.38
CA VAL A 8 -11.20 -10.31 3.30
C VAL A 8 -12.22 -9.98 2.19
N PRO A 9 -12.25 -8.74 1.66
CA PRO A 9 -13.09 -8.38 0.54
C PRO A 9 -12.94 -9.32 -0.66
N LYS A 10 -14.05 -9.66 -1.31
CA LYS A 10 -14.07 -10.67 -2.40
C LYS A 10 -13.12 -10.34 -3.55
N THR A 11 -12.92 -9.06 -3.84
CA THR A 11 -12.00 -8.60 -4.88
C THR A 11 -10.54 -8.91 -4.55
N VAL A 12 -10.18 -8.89 -3.27
CA VAL A 12 -8.82 -9.15 -2.78
C VAL A 12 -8.57 -10.65 -2.55
N GLN A 13 -9.60 -11.42 -2.19
CA GLN A 13 -9.51 -12.86 -1.92
C GLN A 13 -8.80 -13.65 -3.04
N GLU A 14 -9.11 -13.37 -4.31
CA GLU A 14 -8.47 -14.03 -5.46
C GLU A 14 -6.99 -13.65 -5.61
N HIS A 15 -6.63 -12.43 -5.23
CA HIS A 15 -5.24 -12.00 -5.19
C HIS A 15 -4.47 -12.73 -4.07
N LEU A 16 -5.06 -12.84 -2.87
CA LEU A 16 -4.44 -13.55 -1.75
C LEU A 16 -4.16 -15.03 -2.06
N ARG A 17 -5.07 -15.72 -2.76
CA ARG A 17 -4.84 -17.10 -3.22
C ARG A 17 -3.61 -17.20 -4.10
N ARG A 18 -3.46 -16.30 -5.07
CA ARG A 18 -2.32 -16.30 -6.00
C ARG A 18 -1.00 -16.00 -5.29
N ILE A 19 -0.97 -15.02 -4.40
CA ILE A 19 0.27 -14.73 -3.65
C ILE A 19 0.62 -15.82 -2.64
N THR A 20 -0.38 -16.54 -2.09
CA THR A 20 -0.12 -17.70 -1.19
C THR A 20 0.69 -18.76 -1.91
N ALA A 21 0.35 -19.06 -3.18
CA ALA A 21 1.10 -20.01 -3.99
C ALA A 21 2.54 -19.57 -4.31
N THR A 22 2.84 -18.27 -4.21
CA THR A 22 4.16 -17.70 -4.55
C THR A 22 4.92 -17.12 -3.36
N SER A 23 4.36 -17.17 -2.14
CA SER A 23 4.93 -16.52 -0.94
C SER A 23 6.09 -17.30 -0.32
N GLY A 24 6.32 -18.53 -0.77
CA GLY A 24 7.27 -19.47 -0.16
C GLY A 24 6.69 -20.24 1.04
N LEU A 25 5.45 -19.96 1.44
CA LEU A 25 4.70 -20.80 2.38
C LEU A 25 4.14 -22.05 1.67
N PRO A 26 3.79 -23.11 2.43
CA PRO A 26 3.04 -24.24 1.89
C PRO A 26 1.74 -23.77 1.23
N ASP A 27 1.39 -24.30 0.06
CA ASP A 27 0.10 -23.99 -0.58
C ASP A 27 -1.03 -24.79 0.10
N THR A 28 -1.43 -24.33 1.30
CA THR A 28 -2.45 -24.95 2.13
C THR A 28 -3.49 -23.93 2.59
N GLY A 29 -4.66 -24.42 3.03
CA GLY A 29 -5.69 -23.55 3.62
C GLY A 29 -5.20 -22.79 4.86
N GLU A 30 -4.29 -23.39 5.65
CA GLU A 30 -3.70 -22.73 6.83
C GLU A 30 -2.82 -21.53 6.43
N SER A 31 -1.98 -21.69 5.40
CA SER A 31 -1.17 -20.58 4.89
C SER A 31 -2.00 -19.47 4.26
N LEU A 32 -3.12 -19.81 3.62
CA LEU A 32 -4.08 -18.82 3.14
C LEU A 32 -4.74 -18.04 4.29
N GLU A 33 -5.12 -18.72 5.37
CA GLU A 33 -5.68 -18.07 6.57
C GLU A 33 -4.66 -17.13 7.23
N LEU A 34 -3.39 -17.53 7.33
CA LEU A 34 -2.32 -16.68 7.85
C LEU A 34 -2.11 -15.43 6.98
N ILE A 35 -2.02 -15.60 5.65
CA ILE A 35 -1.90 -14.45 4.74
C ILE A 35 -3.12 -13.53 4.82
N ALA A 36 -4.33 -14.11 4.94
CA ALA A 36 -5.55 -13.34 5.11
C ALA A 36 -5.57 -12.54 6.42
N GLN A 37 -5.16 -13.15 7.53
CA GLN A 37 -5.02 -12.47 8.82
C GLN A 37 -4.05 -11.29 8.69
N GLY A 38 -2.85 -11.54 8.15
CA GLY A 38 -1.85 -10.49 7.97
C GLY A 38 -2.32 -9.35 7.07
N TRP A 39 -3.09 -9.66 6.03
CA TRP A 39 -3.67 -8.64 5.17
C TRP A 39 -4.72 -7.80 5.91
N LEU A 40 -5.59 -8.42 6.70
CA LEU A 40 -6.59 -7.72 7.52
C LEU A 40 -5.93 -6.80 8.54
N GLU A 41 -4.92 -7.29 9.26
CA GLU A 41 -4.17 -6.48 10.23
C GLU A 41 -3.52 -5.25 9.56
N LYS A 42 -2.93 -5.42 8.37
CA LYS A 42 -2.36 -4.29 7.60
C LYS A 42 -3.41 -3.29 7.15
N ARG A 43 -4.58 -3.77 6.71
CA ARG A 43 -5.71 -2.90 6.35
C ARG A 43 -6.16 -2.09 7.57
N ASP A 44 -6.37 -2.75 8.70
CA ASP A 44 -6.84 -2.09 9.92
C ASP A 44 -5.83 -1.03 10.40
N LEU A 45 -4.52 -1.33 10.31
CA LEU A 45 -3.45 -0.36 10.59
C LEU A 45 -3.47 0.83 9.62
N PHE A 46 -3.70 0.59 8.32
CA PHE A 46 -3.82 1.65 7.32
C PHE A 46 -5.01 2.57 7.63
N GLU A 47 -6.19 2.00 7.86
CA GLU A 47 -7.42 2.73 8.20
C GLU A 47 -7.25 3.53 9.50
N GLN A 48 -6.60 2.95 10.51
CA GLN A 48 -6.29 3.64 11.76
C GLN A 48 -5.39 4.87 11.51
N ARG A 49 -4.31 4.73 10.72
CA ARG A 49 -3.41 5.86 10.43
C ARG A 49 -4.09 6.92 9.55
N GLN A 50 -4.93 6.50 8.63
CA GLN A 50 -5.77 7.41 7.85
C GLN A 50 -6.63 8.28 8.78
N GLU A 51 -7.35 7.66 9.72
CA GLU A 51 -8.20 8.38 10.67
C GLU A 51 -7.40 9.27 11.64
N GLU A 52 -6.31 8.75 12.22
CA GLU A 52 -5.46 9.49 13.16
C GLU A 52 -4.85 10.77 12.58
N HIS A 53 -4.57 10.77 11.28
CA HIS A 53 -3.96 11.90 10.57
C HIS A 53 -4.96 12.69 9.72
N GLY A 54 -6.26 12.39 9.81
CA GLY A 54 -7.30 13.13 9.09
C GLY A 54 -7.19 13.03 7.56
N LEU A 55 -6.67 11.91 7.04
CA LEU A 55 -6.58 11.67 5.60
C LEU A 55 -7.94 11.23 5.06
N SER A 56 -8.31 11.73 3.89
CA SER A 56 -9.62 11.45 3.29
C SER A 56 -9.57 10.26 2.34
N GLU A 57 -10.52 9.34 2.52
CA GLU A 57 -10.66 8.19 1.64
C GLU A 57 -11.25 8.62 0.30
N VAL A 58 -10.53 8.35 -0.79
CA VAL A 58 -10.98 8.67 -2.15
C VAL A 58 -10.98 7.43 -3.04
N SER A 59 -11.92 7.38 -3.98
CA SER A 59 -12.00 6.27 -4.94
C SER A 59 -11.02 6.41 -6.11
N SER A 60 -10.49 7.62 -6.33
CA SER A 60 -9.53 7.96 -7.38
C SER A 60 -8.65 9.11 -6.97
N PHE A 61 -7.42 9.14 -7.49
CA PHE A 61 -6.44 10.20 -7.33
C PHE A 61 -5.93 10.61 -8.71
N SER A 62 -6.13 11.88 -9.05
CA SER A 62 -5.74 12.44 -10.35
C SER A 62 -4.22 12.49 -10.49
N ALA A 63 -3.69 12.21 -11.68
CA ALA A 63 -2.26 12.42 -11.95
C ALA A 63 -1.83 13.88 -11.69
N ASP A 64 -2.74 14.83 -11.90
CA ASP A 64 -2.55 16.27 -11.70
C ASP A 64 -2.96 16.76 -10.30
N GLU A 65 -3.30 15.87 -9.35
CA GLU A 65 -3.68 16.24 -7.98
C GLU A 65 -2.55 17.02 -7.27
N ALA A 66 -2.83 18.17 -6.67
CA ALA A 66 -1.75 18.96 -6.06
C ALA A 66 -1.18 18.26 -4.82
N HIS A 67 -2.06 17.64 -4.04
CA HIS A 67 -1.71 16.93 -2.83
C HIS A 67 -1.18 15.51 -3.11
N GLY A 68 -0.71 14.87 -2.07
CA GLY A 68 -0.20 13.53 -1.99
C GLY A 68 -1.17 12.59 -1.27
N ALA A 69 -0.87 11.30 -1.36
CA ALA A 69 -1.72 10.25 -0.84
C ALA A 69 -0.93 9.03 -0.39
N LEU A 70 -1.51 8.29 0.55
CA LEU A 70 -1.13 6.93 0.86
C LEU A 70 -2.04 5.96 0.12
N VAL A 71 -1.48 4.86 -0.38
CA VAL A 71 -2.21 3.89 -1.19
C VAL A 71 -1.91 2.50 -0.67
N LEU A 72 -2.96 1.79 -0.26
CA LEU A 72 -2.89 0.37 0.08
C LEU A 72 -3.26 -0.45 -1.15
N THR A 73 -2.50 -1.50 -1.43
CA THR A 73 -2.72 -2.38 -2.58
C THR A 73 -3.26 -3.75 -2.16
N TYR A 74 -3.78 -4.52 -3.13
CA TYR A 74 -4.31 -5.86 -2.91
C TYR A 74 -3.27 -6.84 -2.35
N SER A 75 -1.98 -6.65 -2.66
CA SER A 75 -0.89 -7.45 -2.08
C SER A 75 -0.54 -7.06 -0.64
N GLY A 76 -1.19 -6.03 -0.08
CA GLY A 76 -0.81 -5.46 1.22
C GLY A 76 0.52 -4.70 1.17
N SER A 77 0.89 -4.17 0.00
CA SER A 77 2.00 -3.22 -0.16
C SER A 77 1.49 -1.79 -0.01
N LEU A 78 2.35 -0.92 0.52
CA LEU A 78 2.08 0.51 0.69
C LEU A 78 2.78 1.29 -0.44
N ILE A 79 2.07 2.24 -1.04
CA ILE A 79 2.65 3.24 -1.93
C ILE A 79 2.36 4.60 -1.31
N THR A 80 3.38 5.44 -1.22
CA THR A 80 3.26 6.84 -0.79
C THR A 80 3.54 7.71 -1.99
N VAL A 81 2.58 8.55 -2.34
CA VAL A 81 2.67 9.52 -3.43
C VAL A 81 2.76 10.90 -2.78
N GLY A 82 3.89 11.59 -2.94
CA GLY A 82 4.07 12.95 -2.42
C GLY A 82 3.25 14.00 -3.19
N PRO A 83 3.22 15.24 -2.67
CA PRO A 83 2.61 16.37 -3.37
C PRO A 83 3.28 16.61 -4.73
N LEU A 84 2.54 17.25 -5.63
CA LEU A 84 3.03 17.58 -6.97
C LEU A 84 3.96 18.79 -6.92
N ALA A 85 5.25 18.56 -7.20
CA ALA A 85 6.26 19.62 -7.36
C ALA A 85 6.60 19.85 -8.84
N GLU A 86 7.37 20.91 -9.13
CA GLU A 86 7.78 21.26 -10.50
C GLU A 86 8.56 20.13 -11.21
N GLU A 87 9.35 19.36 -10.46
CA GLU A 87 10.17 18.26 -10.98
C GLU A 87 9.41 16.92 -11.04
N GLY A 88 8.16 16.89 -10.57
CA GLY A 88 7.34 15.68 -10.39
C GLY A 88 7.11 15.35 -8.92
N ARG A 89 6.86 14.08 -8.61
CA ARG A 89 6.56 13.62 -7.24
C ARG A 89 7.67 12.76 -6.67
N ARG A 90 7.80 12.80 -5.35
CA ARG A 90 8.46 11.72 -4.60
C ARG A 90 7.48 10.57 -4.45
N VAL A 91 7.87 9.37 -4.89
CA VAL A 91 7.07 8.14 -4.72
C VAL A 91 7.88 7.12 -3.95
N GLU A 92 7.29 6.58 -2.89
CA GLU A 92 7.84 5.49 -2.11
C GLU A 92 6.96 4.25 -2.27
N TYR A 93 7.60 3.09 -2.43
CA TYR A 93 6.95 1.79 -2.47
C TYR A 93 7.56 0.91 -1.40
N THR A 94 6.70 0.27 -0.61
CA THR A 94 7.13 -0.69 0.41
C THR A 94 6.41 -2.01 0.16
N SER A 95 7.17 -2.99 -0.35
CA SER A 95 6.73 -4.38 -0.47
C SER A 95 6.82 -5.02 0.89
N ILE A 96 5.66 -5.34 1.46
CA ILE A 96 5.67 -5.87 2.82
C ILE A 96 5.50 -7.39 2.71
N GLY A 97 6.63 -8.01 2.32
CA GLY A 97 7.13 -9.32 2.75
C GLY A 97 6.58 -10.61 2.15
N LEU A 98 5.69 -10.56 1.15
CA LEU A 98 5.23 -11.78 0.45
C LEU A 98 5.82 -11.95 -0.94
N ARG A 99 6.33 -10.86 -1.53
CA ARG A 99 6.92 -10.88 -2.86
C ARG A 99 8.44 -10.83 -2.76
N GLN A 100 9.09 -11.83 -3.36
CA GLN A 100 10.55 -11.89 -3.48
C GLN A 100 11.07 -11.23 -4.77
N ASP A 101 10.17 -10.85 -5.67
CA ASP A 101 10.48 -10.32 -7.00
C ASP A 101 10.49 -8.78 -7.06
N VAL A 102 10.28 -8.11 -5.93
CA VAL A 102 10.35 -6.65 -5.76
C VAL A 102 11.16 -6.30 -4.50
N PRO A 103 11.83 -5.14 -4.47
CA PRO A 103 12.55 -4.70 -3.27
C PRO A 103 11.58 -4.49 -2.10
N ASP A 104 12.05 -4.74 -0.88
CA ASP A 104 11.29 -4.51 0.37
C ASP A 104 10.83 -3.05 0.48
N ALA A 105 11.68 -2.12 0.09
CA ALA A 105 11.36 -0.71 -0.06
C ALA A 105 12.15 -0.10 -1.22
N ALA A 106 11.52 0.83 -1.94
CA ALA A 106 12.15 1.60 -3.00
C ALA A 106 11.54 3.00 -3.06
N THR A 107 12.37 3.99 -3.39
CA THR A 107 11.96 5.39 -3.53
C THR A 107 12.43 5.90 -4.88
N ALA A 108 11.62 6.73 -5.52
CA ALA A 108 12.02 7.51 -6.68
C ALA A 108 11.57 8.97 -6.50
N GLU A 109 12.46 9.88 -6.88
CA GLU A 109 12.16 11.30 -7.00
C GLU A 109 11.76 11.63 -8.44
N ALA A 110 11.19 12.82 -8.68
CA ALA A 110 10.83 13.30 -10.02
C ALA A 110 9.99 12.28 -10.82
N THR A 111 9.05 11.62 -10.13
CA THR A 111 8.19 10.58 -10.67
C THR A 111 6.88 11.17 -11.16
N ASP A 112 6.46 10.73 -12.35
CA ASP A 112 5.14 11.02 -12.90
C ASP A 112 4.27 9.76 -12.92
N LEU A 113 3.02 9.92 -12.51
CA LEU A 113 1.96 8.92 -12.72
C LEU A 113 1.66 8.82 -14.21
N THR A 114 1.61 7.59 -14.75
CA THR A 114 1.27 7.40 -16.18
C THR A 114 -0.21 7.58 -16.46
N ALA A 115 -1.04 7.46 -15.42
CA ALA A 115 -2.48 7.60 -15.43
C ALA A 115 -2.95 7.86 -13.99
N ASP A 116 -4.20 8.29 -13.85
CA ASP A 116 -4.87 8.41 -12.54
C ASP A 116 -4.81 7.08 -11.77
N LEU A 117 -4.68 7.18 -10.45
CA LEU A 117 -4.85 6.02 -9.58
C LEU A 117 -6.33 5.84 -9.28
N ALA A 118 -6.82 4.61 -9.34
CA ALA A 118 -8.20 4.30 -9.00
C ALA A 118 -8.28 2.99 -8.23
N VAL A 119 -9.21 2.91 -7.29
CA VAL A 119 -9.48 1.66 -6.56
C VAL A 119 -9.87 0.56 -7.55
N ASN A 120 -9.28 -0.61 -7.36
CA ASN A 120 -9.35 -1.81 -8.21
C ASN A 120 -8.50 -1.77 -9.51
N ASP A 121 -7.82 -0.67 -9.80
CA ASP A 121 -6.91 -0.55 -10.95
C ASP A 121 -5.44 -0.64 -10.53
N LEU A 122 -4.55 -0.93 -11.48
CA LEU A 122 -3.11 -1.05 -11.23
C LEU A 122 -2.48 0.35 -11.12
N ALA A 123 -1.70 0.61 -10.06
CA ALA A 123 -0.86 1.80 -10.05
C ALA A 123 0.32 1.60 -11.00
N SER A 124 0.53 2.57 -11.89
CA SER A 124 1.57 2.51 -12.92
C SER A 124 2.38 3.81 -12.93
N PHE A 125 3.70 3.68 -13.04
CA PHE A 125 4.63 4.80 -12.96
C PHE A 125 5.56 4.83 -14.16
N SER A 126 5.83 6.04 -14.69
CA SER A 126 6.71 6.22 -15.84
C SER A 126 8.19 6.13 -15.44
N ARG A 127 8.51 6.67 -14.26
CA ARG A 127 9.85 6.78 -13.65
C ARG A 127 9.81 6.51 -12.13
N GLY A 128 8.94 5.61 -11.68
CA GLY A 128 8.73 5.32 -10.26
C GLY A 128 9.59 4.19 -9.69
N PRO A 129 9.50 3.93 -8.38
CA PRO A 129 10.25 2.87 -7.71
C PRO A 129 9.87 1.45 -8.19
N ILE A 130 8.71 1.33 -8.83
CA ILE A 130 8.21 0.16 -9.52
C ILE A 130 7.53 0.58 -10.83
N HIS A 131 7.50 -0.29 -11.84
CA HIS A 131 6.72 -0.03 -13.06
C HIS A 131 5.23 -0.18 -12.84
N THR A 132 4.81 -1.21 -12.08
CA THR A 132 3.41 -1.54 -11.87
C THR A 132 3.21 -2.24 -10.52
N SER A 133 2.17 -1.88 -9.77
CA SER A 133 1.77 -2.56 -8.54
C SER A 133 0.69 -3.62 -8.80
N SER A 134 0.25 -4.34 -7.76
CA SER A 134 -1.07 -4.97 -7.79
C SER A 134 -2.17 -3.90 -7.78
N ALA A 135 -3.43 -4.31 -7.97
CA ALA A 135 -4.56 -3.40 -7.91
C ALA A 135 -4.59 -2.61 -6.59
N VAL A 136 -5.01 -1.35 -6.68
CA VAL A 136 -5.21 -0.46 -5.53
C VAL A 136 -6.43 -0.91 -4.74
N PHE A 137 -6.29 -1.01 -3.42
CA PHE A 137 -7.38 -1.30 -2.50
C PHE A 137 -8.00 -0.03 -1.92
N ALA A 138 -7.18 0.88 -1.41
CA ALA A 138 -7.62 2.12 -0.78
C ALA A 138 -6.64 3.25 -1.08
N ILE A 139 -7.15 4.48 -1.10
CA ILE A 139 -6.39 5.71 -1.30
C ILE A 139 -6.79 6.68 -0.18
N ALA A 140 -5.81 7.16 0.58
CA ALA A 140 -5.95 8.14 1.64
C ALA A 140 -5.23 9.43 1.23
N LEU A 141 -6.00 10.44 0.84
CA LEU A 141 -5.55 11.74 0.33
C LEU A 141 -5.32 12.73 1.48
N VAL A 142 -4.26 13.53 1.40
CA VAL A 142 -4.13 14.72 2.24
C VAL A 142 -5.06 15.81 1.68
N GLU A 143 -6.07 16.22 2.44
CA GLU A 143 -6.98 17.32 2.04
C GLU A 143 -6.68 18.65 2.74
N GLU A 144 -5.86 18.63 3.79
CA GLU A 144 -5.49 19.84 4.51
C GLU A 144 -4.48 20.66 3.68
N ASP A 145 -4.83 21.92 3.41
CA ASP A 145 -3.93 22.88 2.78
C ASP A 145 -2.73 23.16 3.71
N MET A 146 -1.56 22.64 3.34
CA MET A 146 -0.28 22.89 4.00
C MET A 146 0.84 23.08 2.99
N ASP A 147 2.00 23.55 3.44
CA ASP A 147 3.16 23.70 2.56
C ASP A 147 3.65 22.32 2.08
N GLN A 148 4.17 22.24 0.85
CA GLN A 148 4.58 20.97 0.24
C GLN A 148 5.62 20.20 1.08
N ASP A 149 6.52 20.92 1.74
CA ASP A 149 7.51 20.31 2.64
C ASP A 149 6.85 19.71 3.89
N GLU A 150 5.87 20.40 4.48
CA GLU A 150 5.11 19.90 5.63
C GLU A 150 4.27 18.67 5.26
N GLU A 151 3.63 18.70 4.10
CA GLU A 151 2.87 17.57 3.57
C GLU A 151 3.76 16.35 3.30
N GLN A 152 4.93 16.59 2.72
CA GLN A 152 5.93 15.55 2.48
C GLN A 152 6.46 14.95 3.78
N GLU A 153 6.67 15.76 4.83
CA GLU A 153 7.05 15.31 6.16
C GLU A 153 5.94 14.50 6.84
N LEU A 154 4.69 14.96 6.76
CA LEU A 154 3.51 14.22 7.24
C LEU A 154 3.46 12.83 6.60
N LEU A 155 3.42 12.77 5.27
CA LEU A 155 3.34 11.52 4.52
C LEU A 155 4.53 10.60 4.83
N ALA A 156 5.75 11.14 4.93
CA ALA A 156 6.94 10.36 5.29
C ALA A 156 6.84 9.79 6.71
N GLY A 157 6.36 10.57 7.67
CA GLY A 157 6.15 10.15 9.05
C GLY A 157 5.13 9.01 9.15
N VAL A 158 3.96 9.17 8.53
CA VAL A 158 2.92 8.13 8.51
C VAL A 158 3.42 6.86 7.82
N THR A 159 4.09 7.00 6.68
CA THR A 159 4.67 5.90 5.93
C THR A 159 5.68 5.11 6.76
N GLN A 160 6.57 5.79 7.50
CA GLN A 160 7.57 5.13 8.33
C GLN A 160 6.93 4.28 9.43
N VAL A 161 5.86 4.79 10.06
CA VAL A 161 5.14 4.06 11.11
C VAL A 161 4.43 2.85 10.51
N LEU A 162 3.67 3.03 9.42
CA LEU A 162 3.00 1.93 8.72
C LEU A 162 3.96 0.84 8.25
N ALA A 163 5.09 1.24 7.65
CA ALA A 163 6.11 0.30 7.18
C ALA A 163 6.65 -0.56 8.33
N ARG A 164 6.89 0.03 9.51
CA ARG A 164 7.31 -0.70 10.70
C ARG A 164 6.21 -1.66 11.17
N ASP A 165 4.98 -1.17 11.29
CA ASP A 165 3.86 -1.97 11.80
C ASP A 165 3.58 -3.18 10.89
N PHE A 166 3.60 -2.98 9.57
CA PHE A 166 3.37 -4.06 8.62
C PHE A 166 4.52 -5.08 8.60
N VAL A 167 5.77 -4.64 8.86
CA VAL A 167 6.91 -5.56 9.03
C VAL A 167 6.71 -6.44 10.26
N GLU A 168 6.18 -5.89 11.36
CA GLU A 168 5.86 -6.67 12.57
C GLU A 168 4.72 -7.66 12.33
N VAL A 169 3.68 -7.27 11.59
CA VAL A 169 2.61 -8.19 11.15
C VAL A 169 3.23 -9.39 10.42
N ASN A 170 4.08 -9.15 9.42
CA ASN A 170 4.71 -10.24 8.68
C ASN A 170 5.65 -11.11 9.51
N LYS A 171 6.40 -10.53 10.45
CA LYS A 171 7.26 -11.31 11.35
C LYS A 171 6.43 -12.26 12.21
N THR A 172 5.24 -11.85 12.62
CA THR A 172 4.31 -12.70 13.36
C THR A 172 3.86 -13.86 12.47
N LEU A 173 3.48 -13.60 11.22
CA LEU A 173 3.07 -14.64 10.25
C LEU A 173 4.16 -15.66 9.92
N LEU A 174 5.42 -15.23 9.84
CA LEU A 174 6.56 -16.08 9.44
C LEU A 174 7.21 -16.83 10.61
N ARG A 175 6.80 -16.56 11.85
CA ARG A 175 7.35 -17.19 13.07
C ARG A 175 6.45 -18.28 13.65
N GLU A 176 5.20 -18.38 13.19
CA GLU A 176 4.29 -19.51 13.48
C GLU A 176 4.43 -20.61 12.43
#